data_AF-A0A068YLC1-F1
#
_entry.id   AF-A0A068YLC1-F1
#
_cell.length_a   1.000
_cell.length_b   1.000
_cell.length_c   1.000
_cell.angle_alpha   90.00
_cell.angle_beta   90.00
_cell.angle_gamma   90.00
#
_symmetry.space_group_name_H-M   'P 1'
#
loop_
_entity.id
_entity.type
_entity.pdbx_description
1 polymer ?
#
loop_
_entity_poly.entity_id
_entity_poly.type
_entity_poly.pdbx_seq_one_letter_code
_entity_poly.pdbx_strand_id
1 'polypeptide(L)' 'MALQIANPVVVGKVERLAKATGLSKTAVVERALDRLLGETMVKTDGDKRVAALLAQLDRVPDRADAFDPMDWDGQGLPK' A
#
# COMPACT_ATOMS: atom_id res chain seq x y z
N MET A 1 14.05 26.00 -4.12
CA MET A 1 13.95 26.32 -5.56
C MET A 1 12.52 26.06 -6.01
N ALA A 2 11.90 26.95 -6.79
CA ALA A 2 10.50 26.78 -7.18
C ALA A 2 10.39 25.82 -8.38
N LEU A 3 9.57 24.77 -8.26
CA LEU A 3 9.23 23.87 -9.35
C LEU A 3 8.18 24.56 -10.25
N GLN A 4 8.50 24.75 -11.53
CA GLN A 4 7.55 25.33 -12.49
C GLN A 4 6.78 24.22 -13.22
N ILE A 5 5.45 24.30 -13.17
CA ILE A 5 4.55 23.40 -13.89
C ILE A 5 4.09 24.09 -15.17
N ALA A 6 4.63 23.68 -16.31
CA ALA A 6 4.28 24.25 -17.61
C ALA A 6 2.97 23.70 -18.20
N ASN A 7 2.53 22.52 -17.77
CA ASN A 7 1.34 21.88 -18.33
C ASN A 7 0.05 22.53 -17.78
N PRO A 8 -0.77 23.19 -18.62
CA PRO A 8 -1.96 23.92 -18.17
C PRO A 8 -3.04 23.01 -17.58
N VAL A 9 -3.11 21.75 -18.02
CA VAL A 9 -4.06 20.77 -17.48
C VAL A 9 -3.70 20.43 -16.03
N VAL A 10 -2.41 20.34 -15.71
CA VAL A 10 -1.94 20.07 -14.34
C VAL A 10 -2.20 21.28 -13.45
N VAL A 11 -1.96 22.50 -13.94
CA VAL A 11 -2.29 23.74 -13.23
C VAL A 11 -3.78 23.76 -12.86
N GLY A 12 -4.67 23.46 -13.81
CA GLY A 12 -6.11 23.41 -13.54
C GLY A 12 -6.53 22.33 -12.52
N LYS A 13 -5.82 21.19 -12.47
CA LYS A 13 -6.04 20.17 -11.42
C LYS A 13 -5.64 20.70 -10.04
N VAL A 14 -4.47 21.33 -9.92
CA VAL A 14 -3.97 21.90 -8.67
C VAL A 14 -4.91 22.98 -8.16
N GLU A 15 -5.39 23.86 -9.04
CA GLU A 15 -6.32 24.93 -8.68
C GLU A 15 -7.65 24.42 -8.13
N ARG A 16 -8.25 23.42 -8.79
CA ARG A 16 -9.50 22.81 -8.31
C ARG A 16 -9.31 22.17 -6.94
N LEU A 17 -8.21 21.46 -6.73
CA LEU A 17 -7.93 20.79 -5.47
C LEU A 17 -7.59 21.78 -4.34
N ALA A 18 -6.85 22.85 -4.64
CA ALA A 18 -6.60 23.96 -3.72
C ALA A 18 -7.89 24.63 -3.28
N LYS A 19 -8.79 24.94 -4.22
CA LYS A 19 -10.10 25.51 -3.91
C LYS A 19 -10.95 24.60 -3.03
N ALA A 20 -10.93 23.28 -3.29
CA ALA A 20 -11.72 22.31 -2.53
C ALA A 20 -11.18 22.07 -1.11
N THR A 21 -9.87 22.22 -0.90
CA THR A 21 -9.20 21.92 0.38
C THR A 21 -8.88 23.16 1.22
N GLY A 22 -9.04 24.36 0.65
CA GLY A 22 -8.66 25.63 1.29
C GLY A 22 -7.14 25.83 1.43
N LEU A 23 -6.33 24.96 0.81
CA LEU A 23 -4.88 25.01 0.86
C LEU A 23 -4.30 25.90 -0.25
N SER A 24 -3.07 26.37 -0.07
CA SER A 24 -2.33 27.03 -1.14
C SER A 24 -1.98 26.02 -2.25
N LYS A 25 -1.78 26.50 -3.49
CA LYS A 25 -1.41 25.64 -4.62
C LYS A 25 -0.13 24.83 -4.32
N THR A 26 0.84 25.44 -3.65
CA THR A 26 2.08 24.78 -3.21
C THR A 26 1.80 23.70 -2.17
N ALA A 27 1.04 24.02 -1.12
CA ALA A 27 0.73 23.09 -0.04
C ALA A 27 -0.07 21.86 -0.54
N VAL A 28 -0.95 22.04 -1.52
CA VAL A 28 -1.66 20.92 -2.17
C VAL A 28 -0.69 20.00 -2.89
N VAL A 29 0.25 20.56 -3.66
CA VAL A 29 1.23 19.79 -4.43
C VAL A 29 2.15 19.03 -3.49
N GLU A 30 2.66 19.69 -2.44
CA GLU A 30 3.51 19.06 -1.41
C GLU A 30 2.76 17.90 -0.73
N ARG A 31 1.56 18.14 -0.22
CA ARG A 31 0.75 17.09 0.42
C ARG A 31 0.44 15.93 -0.52
N ALA A 32 0.13 16.20 -1.79
CA ALA A 32 -0.13 15.16 -2.77
C ALA A 32 1.12 14.33 -3.07
N LEU A 33 2.28 14.98 -3.14
CA LEU A 33 3.56 14.31 -3.37
C LEU A 33 3.98 13.46 -2.17
N ASP A 34 3.85 13.98 -0.95
CA ASP A 34 4.13 13.24 0.29
C ASP A 34 3.29 11.96 0.37
N ARG A 35 2.00 12.08 0.06
CA ARG A 35 1.09 10.93 0.01
C ARG A 35 1.53 9.90 -1.04
N LEU A 36 1.86 10.34 -2.25
CA LEU A 36 2.29 9.44 -3.33
C LEU A 36 3.61 8.73 -2.98
N LEU A 37 4.56 9.44 -2.36
CA LEU A 37 5.80 8.86 -1.87
C LEU A 37 5.52 7.80 -0.80
N GLY A 38 4.65 8.10 0.17
CA GLY A 38 4.22 7.14 1.18
C GLY A 38 3.60 5.89 0.56
N GLU A 39 2.67 6.04 -0.39
CA GLU A 39 2.01 4.92 -1.07
C GLU A 39 3.00 4.09 -1.91
N THR A 40 3.96 4.72 -2.57
CA THR A 40 4.94 4.04 -3.44
C THR A 40 6.01 3.31 -2.62
N MET A 41 6.49 3.92 -1.53
CA MET A 41 7.50 3.32 -0.65
C MET A 41 6.93 2.15 0.15
N VAL A 42 5.72 2.30 0.73
CA VAL A 42 5.08 1.24 1.52
C VAL A 42 4.81 -0.02 0.68
N LYS A 43 4.48 0.14 -0.61
CA LYS A 43 4.27 -1.01 -1.52
C LYS A 43 5.51 -1.89 -1.66
N THR A 44 6.69 -1.29 -1.64
CA THR A 44 7.96 -2.01 -1.80
C THR A 44 8.35 -2.80 -0.55
N ASP A 45 7.98 -2.31 0.64
CA ASP A 45 8.29 -2.97 1.91
C ASP A 45 7.20 -3.97 2.35
N GLY A 46 5.94 -3.74 1.96
CA GLY A 46 4.83 -4.65 2.21
C GLY A 46 5.07 -6.03 1.61
N ASP A 47 5.47 -6.10 0.34
CA ASP A 47 5.73 -7.36 -0.37
C ASP A 47 6.90 -8.13 0.27
N LYS A 48 7.96 -7.43 0.69
CA LYS A 48 9.10 -8.03 1.40
C LYS A 48 8.71 -8.54 2.79
N ARG A 49 7.89 -7.79 3.51
CA ARG A 49 7.40 -8.19 4.85
C ARG A 49 6.50 -9.42 4.76
N VAL A 50 5.59 -9.46 3.79
CA VAL A 50 4.72 -10.63 3.56
C VAL A 50 5.55 -11.84 3.16
N ALA A 51 6.51 -11.69 2.25
CA ALA A 51 7.42 -12.77 1.87
C ALA A 51 8.23 -13.29 3.07
N ALA A 52 8.71 -12.40 3.95
CA ALA A 52 9.43 -12.80 5.16
C ALA A 52 8.55 -13.56 6.17
N LEU A 53 7.29 -13.15 6.32
CA LEU A 53 6.31 -13.85 7.17
C LEU A 53 5.97 -15.23 6.61
N LEU A 54 5.78 -15.36 5.30
CA LEU A 54 5.55 -16.66 4.64
C LEU A 54 6.76 -17.57 4.78
N ALA A 55 7.97 -17.06 4.54
CA ALA A 55 9.21 -17.82 4.72
C ALA A 55 9.44 -18.23 6.19
N GLN A 56 8.85 -17.53 7.15
CA GLN A 56 8.86 -17.93 8.56
C GLN A 56 7.85 -19.04 8.84
N LEU A 57 6.65 -18.98 8.24
CA LEU A 57 5.64 -20.03 8.34
C LEU A 57 6.11 -21.35 7.71
N ASP A 58 6.79 -21.31 6.58
CA ASP A 58 7.37 -22.50 5.92
C ASP A 58 8.42 -23.23 6.77
N ARG A 59 8.94 -22.57 7.82
CA ARG A 59 9.91 -23.17 8.75
C ARG A 59 9.25 -23.79 9.98
N VAL A 60 7.94 -23.62 10.16
CA VAL A 60 7.23 -24.21 11.29
C VAL A 60 7.18 -25.73 11.06
N PRO A 61 7.82 -26.54 11.92
CA PRO A 61 7.78 -27.98 11.76
C PRO A 61 6.37 -28.51 12.05
N ASP A 62 5.98 -29.55 11.32
CA ASP A 62 4.76 -30.28 11.61
C ASP A 62 4.82 -30.85 13.03
N ARG A 63 3.81 -30.53 13.83
CA ARG A 63 3.73 -30.98 15.22
C ARG A 63 2.97 -32.30 15.28
N ALA A 64 3.57 -33.31 15.92
CA ALA A 64 2.92 -34.61 16.08
C ALA A 64 1.65 -34.57 16.96
N ASP A 65 1.50 -33.53 17.79
CA ASP A 65 0.34 -33.23 18.61
C ASP A 65 -0.56 -32.15 18.00
N ALA A 66 -0.31 -31.75 16.74
CA ALA A 66 -1.24 -30.92 15.99
C ALA A 66 -2.47 -31.77 15.68
N PHE A 67 -3.50 -31.62 16.50
CA PHE A 67 -4.81 -32.16 16.20
C PHE A 67 -5.40 -31.31 15.08
N ASP A 68 -5.67 -31.88 13.92
CA ASP A 68 -6.42 -31.21 12.85
C ASP A 68 -7.92 -31.38 13.16
N PRO A 69 -8.59 -30.35 13.68
CA PRO A 69 -9.96 -30.48 14.17
C PRO A 69 -11.00 -30.46 13.03
N MET A 70 -10.57 -30.19 11.78
CA MET A 70 -11.45 -29.96 10.65
C MET A 70 -11.23 -31.03 9.58
N ASP A 71 -12.31 -31.63 9.09
CA ASP A 71 -12.25 -32.62 8.01
C ASP A 71 -12.30 -31.87 6.67
N TRP A 72 -11.21 -31.90 5.91
CA TRP A 72 -11.09 -31.18 4.64
C TRP A 72 -11.59 -32.03 3.46
N ASP A 73 -12.18 -31.39 2.46
CA ASP A 73 -12.51 -32.03 1.19
C ASP A 73 -11.29 -32.07 0.24
N GLY A 74 -11.46 -32.71 -0.93
CA GLY A 74 -10.39 -32.82 -1.93
C GLY A 74 -10.01 -31.50 -2.62
N GLN A 75 -10.70 -30.38 -2.31
CA GLN A 75 -10.37 -29.03 -2.78
C GLN A 75 -9.74 -28.17 -1.67
N GLY A 76 -9.51 -28.73 -0.48
CA GLY A 76 -8.97 -28.00 0.66
C GLY A 76 -9.98 -27.05 1.31
N LEU A 77 -11.28 -27.33 1.15
CA LEU A 77 -12.35 -26.64 1.87
C LEU A 77 -12.80 -27.48 3.08
N PRO A 78 -13.27 -26.85 4.17
CA PRO A 78 -13.92 -27.59 5.25
C PRO A 78 -15.18 -28.29 4.72
N LYS A 79 -15.34 -29.59 5.02
CA LYS A 79 -16.58 -30.34 4.74
C LYS A 79 -17.76 -29.85 5.58
#